data_AF-A0A6A6GRN1-F1
#
_entry.id   AF-A0A6A6GRN1-F1
#
_cell.length_a   1.000
_cell.length_b   1.000
_cell.length_c   1.000
_cell.angle_alpha   90.00
_cell.angle_beta   90.00
_cell.angle_gamma   90.00
#
_symmetry.space_group_name_H-M   'P 1'
#
loop_
_entity.id
_entity.type
_entity.pdbx_description
1 polymer ?
#
loop_
_entity_poly.entity_id
_entity_poly.type
_entity_poly.pdbx_seq_one_letter_code
_entity_poly.pdbx_strand_id
1 'polypeptide(L)'
;DNQTKLSQQQERALVSYINKLSQRGIPPTSKLTRNLAENIAKTTVGKNWLSRFIKRHHTELDSLYLTSFELSRKRADNYQHLSLYFDLVSQPIFVVSSLILI
;
A
#
# COMPACT_ATOMS: atom_id res chain seq x y z
N ASP A 1 6.26 -4.36 -30.12
CA ASP A 1 5.23 -3.40 -29.65
C ASP A 1 5.19 -3.27 -28.14
N ASN A 2 5.57 -2.06 -27.72
CA ASN A 2 5.99 -1.66 -26.38
C ASN A 2 4.75 -1.42 -25.48
N GLN A 3 4.22 -2.47 -24.85
CA GLN A 3 3.02 -2.39 -24.00
C GLN A 3 3.28 -1.84 -22.57
N THR A 4 4.40 -1.19 -22.31
CA THR A 4 4.69 -0.55 -21.03
C THR A 4 4.53 0.97 -21.15
N LYS A 5 3.66 1.56 -20.32
CA LYS A 5 3.45 3.02 -20.28
C LYS A 5 4.66 3.78 -19.73
N LEU A 6 5.55 3.09 -19.05
CA LEU A 6 6.81 3.61 -18.54
C LEU A 6 7.95 3.12 -19.44
N SER A 7 8.97 3.97 -19.62
CA SER A 7 10.24 3.58 -20.21
C SER A 7 11.01 2.65 -19.26
N GLN A 8 11.96 1.89 -19.79
CA GLN A 8 12.80 1.01 -18.96
C GLN A 8 13.54 1.79 -17.86
N GLN A 9 13.98 3.02 -18.14
CA GLN A 9 14.62 3.89 -17.17
C GLN A 9 13.65 4.33 -16.06
N GLN A 10 12.40 4.66 -16.43
CA GLN A 10 11.36 5.01 -15.46
C GLN A 10 10.99 3.81 -14.57
N GLU A 11 10.88 2.61 -15.14
CA GLU A 11 10.61 1.38 -14.36
C GLU A 11 11.76 1.10 -13.38
N ARG A 12 13.03 1.22 -13.79
CA ARG A 12 14.19 1.06 -12.89
C ARG A 12 14.21 2.10 -11.77
N ALA A 13 13.90 3.36 -12.06
CA ALA A 13 13.81 4.40 -11.04
C ALA A 13 12.72 4.07 -10.01
N LEU A 14 11.58 3.57 -10.48
CA LEU A 14 10.48 3.13 -9.61
C LEU A 14 10.89 1.94 -8.74
N VAL A 15 11.57 0.92 -9.29
CA VAL A 15 12.11 -0.22 -8.54
C VAL A 15 13.07 0.25 -7.43
N SER A 16 14.03 1.12 -7.76
CA SER A 16 14.97 1.68 -6.79
C SER A 16 14.26 2.40 -5.64
N TYR A 17 13.23 3.20 -5.97
CA TYR A 17 12.43 3.88 -4.96
C TYR A 17 11.64 2.91 -4.07
N ILE A 18 11.03 1.87 -4.65
CA ILE A 18 10.32 0.81 -3.91
C ILE A 18 11.24 0.09 -2.94
N ASN A 19 12.44 -0.29 -3.38
CA ASN A 19 13.42 -0.95 -2.54
C ASN A 19 13.89 -0.03 -1.40
N LYS A 20 14.12 1.25 -1.67
CA LYS A 20 14.47 2.24 -0.64
C LYS A 20 13.37 2.39 0.42
N LEU A 21 12.10 2.38 0.01
CA LEU A 21 10.97 2.40 0.94
C LEU A 21 10.90 1.12 1.77
N SER A 22 11.12 -0.04 1.15
CA SER A 22 11.11 -1.34 1.82
C SER A 22 12.24 -1.46 2.86
N GLN A 23 13.46 -1.01 2.52
CA GLN A 23 14.60 -0.93 3.44
C GLN A 23 14.33 -0.02 4.65
N ARG A 24 13.42 0.95 4.52
CA ARG A 24 12.99 1.84 5.61
C ARG A 24 11.84 1.25 6.45
N GLY A 25 11.46 -0.01 6.21
CA GLY A 25 10.34 -0.67 6.89
C GLY A 25 8.96 -0.24 6.37
N ILE A 26 8.91 0.42 5.21
CA ILE A 26 7.66 0.92 4.61
C ILE A 26 7.51 0.36 3.20
N PRO A 27 7.38 -0.97 3.03
CA PRO A 27 7.18 -1.53 1.71
C PRO A 27 5.90 -0.94 1.09
N PRO A 28 5.96 -0.46 -0.16
CA PRO A 28 4.83 0.18 -0.79
C PRO A 28 3.73 -0.83 -1.10
N THR A 29 2.48 -0.39 -1.01
CA THR A 29 1.34 -1.25 -1.34
C THR A 29 1.17 -1.39 -2.85
N SER A 30 0.40 -2.38 -3.29
CA SER A 30 0.01 -2.52 -4.71
C SER A 30 -0.67 -1.26 -5.25
N LYS A 31 -1.51 -0.61 -4.42
CA LYS A 31 -2.19 0.64 -4.77
C LYS A 31 -1.21 1.80 -4.90
N LEU A 32 -0.32 1.97 -3.92
CA LEU A 32 0.69 3.04 -3.96
C LEU A 32 1.61 2.89 -5.18
N THR A 33 2.03 1.67 -5.49
CA THR A 33 2.89 1.41 -6.66
C THR A 33 2.21 1.81 -7.96
N ARG A 34 0.94 1.44 -8.12
CA ARG A 34 0.15 1.87 -9.29
C ARG A 34 0.07 3.39 -9.36
N ASN A 35 -0.25 4.05 -8.25
CA ASN A 35 -0.33 5.52 -8.21
C ASN A 35 0.99 6.19 -8.60
N LEU A 36 2.12 5.67 -8.12
CA LEU A 36 3.45 6.16 -8.50
C LEU A 36 3.71 5.98 -9.99
N ALA A 37 3.38 4.82 -10.54
CA ALA A 37 3.53 4.55 -11.97
C ALA A 37 2.66 5.48 -12.83
N GLU A 38 1.40 5.70 -12.45
CA GLU A 38 0.49 6.61 -13.13
C GLU A 38 0.96 8.07 -13.03
N ASN A 39 1.52 8.47 -11.87
CA ASN A 39 2.11 9.78 -11.71
C ASN A 39 3.33 10.01 -12.61
N ILE A 40 4.19 9.00 -12.77
CA ILE A 40 5.34 9.04 -13.68
C ILE A 40 4.86 9.07 -15.14
N ALA A 41 3.89 8.23 -15.49
CA ALA A 41 3.37 8.10 -16.85
C ALA A 41 2.46 9.25 -17.29
N LYS A 42 1.98 10.08 -16.35
CA LYS A 42 0.96 11.12 -16.58
C LYS A 42 -0.32 10.59 -17.23
N THR A 43 -0.60 9.30 -17.02
CA THR A 43 -1.76 8.60 -17.58
C THR A 43 -2.04 7.34 -16.77
N THR A 44 -3.21 6.73 -16.96
CA THR A 44 -3.58 5.49 -16.28
C THR A 44 -2.78 4.30 -16.83
N VAL A 45 -2.41 3.38 -15.94
CA VAL A 45 -1.74 2.14 -16.34
C VAL A 45 -2.74 1.00 -16.42
N GLY A 46 -2.52 0.06 -17.35
CA GLY A 46 -3.47 -1.04 -17.58
C GLY A 46 -3.73 -1.88 -16.32
N LYS A 47 -4.89 -2.55 -16.26
CA LYS A 47 -5.28 -3.42 -15.13
C LYS A 47 -4.18 -4.42 -14.76
N ASN A 48 -3.57 -5.05 -15.77
CA ASN A 48 -2.52 -6.07 -15.58
C ASN A 48 -1.09 -5.48 -15.59
N TRP A 49 -0.92 -4.16 -15.55
CA TRP A 49 0.41 -3.55 -15.59
C TRP A 49 1.25 -3.95 -14.37
N LEU A 50 0.68 -3.87 -13.16
CA LEU A 50 1.40 -4.17 -11.91
C LEU A 50 1.93 -5.61 -11.89
N SER A 51 1.07 -6.60 -12.21
CA SER A 51 1.50 -8.00 -12.31
C SER A 51 2.63 -8.20 -13.32
N ARG A 52 2.57 -7.52 -14.48
CA ARG A 52 3.63 -7.59 -15.49
C ARG A 52 4.92 -6.88 -15.04
N PHE A 53 4.82 -5.73 -14.39
CA PHE A 53 5.94 -5.00 -13.81
C PHE A 53 6.67 -5.84 -12.76
N ILE A 54 5.92 -6.45 -11.85
CA ILE A 54 6.42 -7.38 -10.84
C ILE A 54 7.15 -8.55 -11.50
N LYS A 55 6.54 -9.18 -12.51
CA LYS A 55 7.14 -10.31 -13.23
C LYS A 55 8.46 -9.91 -13.90
N ARG A 56 8.51 -8.71 -14.51
CA ARG A 56 9.73 -8.19 -15.16
C ARG A 56 10.86 -7.94 -14.16
N HIS A 57 10.55 -7.39 -12.99
CA HIS A 57 11.53 -6.95 -12.00
C HIS A 57 11.60 -7.85 -10.76
N HIS A 58 11.16 -9.11 -10.85
CA HIS A 58 11.05 -10.01 -9.70
C HIS A 58 12.38 -10.31 -9.01
N THR A 59 13.51 -10.23 -9.72
CA THR A 59 14.85 -10.39 -9.16
C THR A 59 15.41 -9.11 -8.57
N GLU A 60 14.88 -7.95 -8.95
CA GLU A 60 15.35 -6.62 -8.52
C GLU A 60 14.51 -6.08 -7.36
N LEU A 61 13.24 -6.43 -7.30
CA LEU A 61 12.33 -6.09 -6.21
C LEU A 61 12.64 -6.96 -5.00
N ASP A 62 12.83 -6.36 -3.83
CA ASP A 62 12.97 -7.10 -2.59
C ASP A 62 11.74 -8.01 -2.39
N SER A 63 11.98 -9.29 -2.12
CA SER A 63 10.96 -10.32 -1.89
C SER A 63 9.87 -9.91 -0.88
N LEU A 64 10.22 -9.01 0.05
CA LEU A 64 9.30 -8.41 1.03
C LEU A 64 8.16 -7.63 0.39
N TYR A 65 8.31 -7.13 -0.83
CA TYR A 65 7.35 -6.22 -1.45
C TYR A 65 6.06 -6.91 -1.99
N LEU A 66 6.07 -8.20 -2.31
CA LEU A 66 5.15 -8.72 -3.35
C LEU A 66 3.91 -9.48 -2.90
N THR A 67 3.91 -10.18 -1.77
CA THR A 67 2.75 -11.00 -1.39
C THR A 67 2.66 -11.20 0.12
N SER A 68 3.77 -11.57 0.74
CA SER A 68 3.83 -11.83 2.17
C SER A 68 3.52 -10.59 2.99
N PHE A 69 4.01 -9.42 2.60
CA PHE A 69 3.83 -8.21 3.42
C PHE A 69 2.44 -7.58 3.29
N GLU A 70 1.84 -7.58 2.09
CA GLU A 70 0.43 -7.20 1.93
C GLU A 70 -0.48 -8.13 2.72
N LEU A 71 -0.19 -9.43 2.71
CA LEU A 71 -0.93 -10.40 3.52
C LEU A 71 -0.70 -10.19 5.02
N SER A 72 0.54 -9.93 5.44
CA SER A 72 0.88 -9.65 6.84
C SER A 72 0.25 -8.35 7.32
N ARG A 73 0.22 -7.27 6.52
CA ARG A 73 -0.52 -6.04 6.84
C ARG A 73 -2.01 -6.29 6.96
N LYS A 74 -2.62 -6.98 5.99
CA LYS A 74 -4.04 -7.37 6.07
C LYS A 74 -4.37 -8.24 7.29
N ARG A 75 -3.42 -9.05 7.76
CA ARG A 75 -3.56 -9.86 8.98
C ARG A 75 -3.34 -9.05 10.24
N ALA A 76 -2.40 -8.10 10.23
CA ALA A 76 -2.13 -7.18 11.34
C ALA A 76 -3.29 -6.19 11.55
N ASP A 77 -3.93 -5.78 10.46
CA ASP A 77 -5.21 -5.06 10.48
C ASP A 77 -6.31 -6.04 10.90
N ASN A 78 -6.47 -6.24 12.22
CA ASN A 78 -7.58 -7.01 12.74
C ASN A 78 -8.88 -6.20 12.53
N TYR A 79 -9.64 -6.59 11.51
CA TYR A 79 -10.92 -5.98 11.15
C TYR A 79 -11.86 -5.85 12.35
N GLN A 80 -11.87 -6.83 13.26
CA GLN A 80 -12.72 -6.78 14.45
C GLN A 80 -12.28 -5.67 15.40
N HIS A 81 -10.97 -5.53 15.67
CA HIS A 81 -10.45 -4.45 16.52
C HIS A 81 -10.64 -3.07 15.88
N LEU A 82 -10.45 -2.96 14.56
CA LEU A 82 -10.70 -1.72 13.82
C LEU A 82 -12.19 -1.36 13.84
N SER A 83 -13.09 -2.31 13.60
CA SER A 83 -14.54 -2.10 13.68
C SER A 83 -14.93 -1.63 15.08
N LEU A 84 -14.51 -2.34 16.13
CA LEU A 84 -14.82 -1.98 17.51
C LEU A 84 -14.29 -0.59 17.88
N TYR A 85 -13.08 -0.23 17.44
CA TYR A 85 -12.55 1.11 17.63
C TYR A 85 -13.43 2.17 16.95
N PHE A 86 -13.78 1.97 15.68
CA PHE A 86 -14.62 2.92 14.94
C PHE A 86 -16.05 2.98 15.46
N ASP A 87 -16.63 1.85 15.89
CA ASP A 87 -17.94 1.78 16.52
C ASP A 87 -17.94 2.57 17.83
N LEU A 88 -16.87 2.46 18.64
CA LEU A 88 -16.68 3.19 19.89
C LEU A 88 -16.56 4.69 19.66
N VAL A 89 -15.74 5.14 18.70
CA VAL A 89 -15.53 6.58 18.46
C VAL A 89 -16.62 7.22 17.58
N SER A 90 -17.41 6.42 16.87
CA SER A 90 -18.58 6.90 16.13
C SER A 90 -19.83 6.98 17.00
N GLN A 91 -19.78 6.49 18.24
CA GLN A 91 -20.79 6.87 19.23
C GLN A 91 -20.63 8.38 19.50
N PRO A 92 -21.70 9.19 19.36
CA PRO A 92 -21.66 10.56 19.86
C PRO A 92 -21.34 10.47 21.35
N ILE A 93 -20.25 11.13 21.78
CA ILE A 93 -19.84 11.14 23.18
C ILE A 93 -20.98 11.77 23.98
N PHE A 94 -21.88 10.95 24.53
CA PHE A 94 -22.80 11.38 25.55
C PHE A 94 -21.97 11.45 26.84
N VAL A 95 -21.27 12.57 27.01
CA VAL A 95 -20.65 12.96 28.29
C VAL A 95 -21.80 13.22 29.27
N VAL A 96 -22.39 12.17 29.82
CA VAL A 96 -23.17 12.27 31.05
C VAL A 96 -22.32 11.65 32.15
N SER A 97 -21.69 12.49 32.95
CA SER A 97 -22.33 12.99 34.18
C SER A 97 -22.82 11.82 35.02
N SER A 98 -21.90 11.13 35.69
CA SER A 98 -22.18 10.25 36.84
C SER A 98 -20.86 9.89 37.50
N LEU A 99 -20.32 10.79 38.34
CA LEU A 99 -19.56 10.52 39.58
C LEU A 99 -18.91 11.82 40.08
N ILE A 100 -19.74 12.80 40.43
CA ILE A 100 -19.46 13.69 41.56
C ILE A 100 -20.64 13.51 42.50
N LEU A 101 -20.61 12.42 43.27
CA LEU A 101 -21.39 12.30 44.49
C LEU A 101 -20.73 11.26 45.42
N ILE A 102 -19.56 11.61 45.94
CA ILE A 102 -19.08 11.24 47.29
C ILE A 102 -18.32 12.44 47.81
#